data_AF-A0A928S144-F1
#
_entry.id   AF-A0A928S144-F1
#
_cell.length_a   1.000
_cell.length_b   1.000
_cell.length_c   1.000
_cell.angle_alpha   90.00
_cell.angle_beta   90.00
_cell.angle_gamma   90.00
#
_symmetry.space_group_name_H-M   'P 1'
#
loop_
_entity.id
_entity.type
_entity.pdbx_description
1 polymer ?
#
loop_
_entity_poly.entity_id
_entity_poly.type
_entity_poly.pdbx_seq_one_letter_code
_entity_poly.pdbx_strand_id
1 'polypeptide(L)'
;MTGHETTTTCCSCRCGSGAPTSATRILMDEHRVIERVLDALEEKLRREPRVCRRFVADAIDFFRNFADGCHHHKEEDELFPVLESAGIPRVGGPIGCMLHEHDEGRRLIRRMEEHLDAASQGEPRADAVVRSAAADYAHLLRFHIQKEDTILFRMADQVLGEEEQRLMLEAFDRAEHHNGDAGKHERYLKLAEKLHQEAFGG
;
A
#
# COMPACT_ATOMS: atom_id res chain seq x y z
N MET A 1 -19.51 25.73 37.92
CA MET A 1 -19.07 25.50 36.54
C MET A 1 -17.57 25.30 36.58
N THR A 2 -17.13 24.05 36.65
CA THR A 2 -15.73 23.66 36.61
C THR A 2 -15.66 22.47 35.67
N GLY A 3 -14.88 22.62 34.61
CA GLY A 3 -14.88 21.77 33.43
C GLY A 3 -14.42 20.34 33.72
N HIS A 4 -15.09 19.39 33.07
CA HIS A 4 -14.59 18.04 32.89
C HIS A 4 -13.56 18.06 31.76
N GLU A 5 -12.30 17.79 32.08
CA GLU A 5 -11.29 17.40 31.10
C GLU A 5 -11.54 15.94 30.73
N THR A 6 -12.05 15.71 29.53
CA THR A 6 -12.11 14.39 28.92
C THR A 6 -10.75 14.08 28.33
N THR A 7 -9.96 13.25 29.02
CA THR A 7 -8.77 12.61 28.46
C THR A 7 -9.19 11.64 27.35
N THR A 8 -8.96 12.03 26.09
CA THR A 8 -9.06 11.13 24.94
C THR A 8 -7.93 10.11 25.03
N THR A 9 -8.28 8.85 25.28
CA THR A 9 -7.37 7.72 25.18
C THR A 9 -6.99 7.49 23.72
N CYS A 10 -5.73 7.77 23.38
CA CYS A 10 -5.13 7.38 22.10
C CYS A 10 -4.98 5.85 22.03
N CYS A 11 -5.46 5.26 20.94
CA CYS A 11 -5.47 3.83 20.70
C CYS A 11 -4.03 3.34 20.49
N SER A 12 -3.51 2.58 21.45
CA SER A 12 -2.12 2.14 21.48
C SER A 12 -1.90 0.89 20.64
N CYS A 13 -1.42 1.05 19.41
CA CYS A 13 -0.73 -0.01 18.69
C CYS A 13 0.67 -0.16 19.28
N ARG A 14 0.83 -1.03 20.28
CA ARG A 14 2.16 -1.41 20.82
C ARG A 14 2.63 -2.68 20.12
N CYS A 15 3.59 -2.55 19.21
CA CYS A 15 4.50 -3.64 18.85
C CYS A 15 5.93 -3.27 19.33
N GLY A 16 6.62 -4.24 19.91
CA GLY A 16 7.83 -4.02 20.70
C GLY A 16 9.10 -3.84 19.87
N SER A 17 9.81 -2.73 20.12
CA SER A 17 11.25 -2.60 20.40
C SER A 17 11.53 -1.09 20.39
N GLY A 18 12.23 -0.57 21.40
CA GLY A 18 12.28 0.85 21.75
C GLY A 18 13.09 1.76 20.81
N ALA A 19 12.93 1.63 19.50
CA ALA A 19 13.31 2.65 18.54
C ALA A 19 12.10 3.59 18.27
N PRO A 20 12.29 4.91 18.18
CA PRO A 20 11.21 5.79 17.74
C PRO A 20 10.78 5.38 16.32
N THR A 21 9.48 5.17 16.12
CA THR A 21 8.91 4.89 14.79
C THR A 21 9.06 6.13 13.92
N SER A 22 9.84 6.05 12.83
CA SER A 22 9.88 7.10 11.80
C SER A 22 8.69 6.97 10.85
N ALA A 23 8.35 8.03 10.13
CA ALA A 23 7.29 7.97 9.13
C ALA A 23 7.62 6.94 8.02
N THR A 24 8.86 6.91 7.58
CA THR A 24 9.38 5.92 6.63
C THR A 24 9.25 4.49 7.15
N ARG A 25 9.40 4.26 8.46
CA ARG A 25 9.23 2.92 9.04
C ARG A 25 7.79 2.41 8.91
N ILE A 26 6.79 3.28 9.07
CA ILE A 26 5.38 2.92 8.87
C ILE A 26 5.16 2.45 7.43
N LEU A 27 5.64 3.20 6.44
CA LEU A 27 5.52 2.84 5.02
C LEU A 27 6.23 1.51 4.71
N MET A 28 7.42 1.29 5.25
CA MET A 28 8.13 0.01 5.10
C MET A 28 7.39 -1.18 5.73
N ASP A 29 6.70 -0.98 6.85
CA ASP A 29 5.87 -2.02 7.48
C ASP A 29 4.63 -2.32 6.63
N GLU A 30 4.01 -1.30 6.01
CA GLU A 30 2.93 -1.47 5.04
C GLU A 30 3.38 -2.20 3.77
N HIS A 31 4.59 -1.94 3.28
CA HIS A 31 5.19 -2.70 2.18
C HIS A 31 5.21 -4.21 2.45
N ARG A 32 5.52 -4.62 3.68
CA ARG A 32 5.49 -6.05 4.04
C ARG A 32 4.09 -6.64 3.94
N VAL A 33 3.05 -5.86 4.25
CA VAL A 33 1.66 -6.31 4.09
C VAL A 33 1.30 -6.41 2.61
N ILE A 34 1.67 -5.41 1.82
CA ILE A 34 1.42 -5.36 0.38
C ILE A 34 2.06 -6.56 -0.32
N GLU A 35 3.33 -6.85 -0.04
CA GLU A 35 4.05 -8.00 -0.59
C GLU A 35 3.37 -9.34 -0.27
N ARG A 36 2.82 -9.51 0.94
CA ARG A 36 2.09 -10.74 1.30
C ARG A 36 0.85 -10.95 0.42
N VAL A 37 0.18 -9.87 0.02
CA VAL A 37 -0.98 -9.98 -0.90
C VAL A 37 -0.52 -10.20 -2.34
N LEU A 38 0.62 -9.64 -2.76
CA LEU A 38 1.25 -9.98 -4.04
C LEU A 38 1.56 -11.49 -4.11
N ASP A 39 2.25 -12.03 -3.10
CA ASP A 39 2.56 -13.47 -3.00
C ASP A 39 1.30 -14.32 -3.10
N ALA A 40 0.24 -13.93 -2.39
CA ALA A 40 -1.03 -14.65 -2.38
C ALA A 40 -1.72 -14.62 -3.76
N LEU A 41 -1.72 -13.48 -4.45
CA LEU A 41 -2.28 -13.36 -5.80
C LEU A 41 -1.52 -14.20 -6.82
N GLU A 42 -0.19 -14.11 -6.82
CA GLU A 42 0.67 -14.89 -7.71
C GLU A 42 0.47 -16.39 -7.47
N GLU A 43 0.47 -16.84 -6.22
CA GLU A 43 0.29 -18.24 -5.88
C GLU A 43 -1.09 -18.77 -6.28
N LYS A 44 -2.14 -18.00 -6.02
CA LYS A 44 -3.51 -18.38 -6.37
C LYS A 44 -3.67 -18.55 -7.86
N LEU A 45 -3.19 -17.58 -8.64
CA LEU A 45 -3.22 -17.66 -10.10
C LEU A 45 -2.34 -18.81 -10.60
N ARG A 46 -1.14 -19.02 -10.04
CA ARG A 46 -0.26 -20.11 -10.46
C ARG A 46 -0.86 -21.51 -10.24
N ARG A 47 -1.52 -21.74 -9.10
CA ARG A 47 -2.10 -23.05 -8.76
C ARG A 47 -3.41 -23.35 -9.48
N GLU A 48 -4.26 -22.34 -9.66
CA GLU A 48 -5.62 -22.56 -10.14
C GLU A 48 -5.72 -22.40 -11.67
N PRO A 49 -6.27 -23.41 -12.39
CA PRO A 49 -6.40 -23.35 -13.84
C PRO A 49 -7.45 -22.33 -14.30
N ARG A 50 -8.34 -21.87 -13.41
CA ARG A 50 -9.33 -20.83 -13.69
C ARG A 50 -9.19 -19.72 -12.66
N VAL A 51 -9.36 -18.48 -13.10
CA VAL A 51 -9.37 -17.31 -12.22
C VAL A 51 -10.54 -17.41 -11.23
N CYS A 52 -10.22 -17.46 -9.93
CA CYS A 52 -11.21 -17.32 -8.88
C CYS A 52 -11.65 -15.85 -8.76
N ARG A 53 -12.83 -15.53 -9.29
CA ARG A 53 -13.37 -14.16 -9.30
C ARG A 53 -13.33 -13.47 -7.94
N ARG A 54 -13.83 -14.14 -6.90
CA ARG A 54 -13.91 -13.59 -5.53
C ARG A 54 -12.52 -13.22 -5.03
N PHE A 55 -11.56 -14.13 -5.14
CA PHE A 55 -10.22 -13.93 -4.62
C PHE A 55 -9.51 -12.77 -5.31
N VAL A 56 -9.57 -12.73 -6.65
CA VAL A 56 -8.91 -11.64 -7.41
C VAL A 56 -9.61 -10.30 -7.20
N ALA A 57 -10.94 -10.29 -7.05
CA ALA A 57 -11.67 -9.07 -6.68
C ALA A 57 -11.26 -8.55 -5.30
N ASP A 58 -11.17 -9.44 -4.30
CA ASP A 58 -10.72 -9.09 -2.94
C ASP A 58 -9.26 -8.56 -2.96
N ALA A 59 -8.38 -9.14 -3.78
CA ALA A 59 -7.01 -8.64 -3.95
C ALA A 59 -6.97 -7.25 -4.63
N ILE A 60 -7.76 -7.04 -5.69
CA ILE A 60 -7.91 -5.74 -6.35
C ILE A 60 -8.42 -4.68 -5.36
N ASP A 61 -9.42 -5.03 -4.54
CA ASP A 61 -9.97 -4.15 -3.52
C ASP A 61 -8.90 -3.76 -2.48
N PHE A 62 -8.10 -4.72 -2.02
CA PHE A 62 -6.96 -4.46 -1.15
C PHE A 62 -5.95 -3.49 -1.80
N PHE A 63 -5.50 -3.76 -3.02
CA PHE A 63 -4.51 -2.89 -3.67
C PHE A 63 -5.02 -1.47 -3.92
N ARG A 64 -6.30 -1.31 -4.27
CA ARG A 64 -6.89 0.02 -4.46
C ARG A 64 -7.00 0.82 -3.19
N ASN A 65 -7.38 0.18 -2.10
CA ASN A 65 -7.80 0.91 -0.91
C ASN A 65 -6.75 0.93 0.19
N PHE A 66 -5.81 -0.03 0.18
CA PHE A 66 -4.67 -0.09 1.08
C PHE A 66 -3.39 0.37 0.38
N ALA A 67 -2.94 -0.32 -0.67
CA ALA A 67 -1.68 0.05 -1.33
C ALA A 67 -1.75 1.45 -1.96
N ASP A 68 -2.82 1.76 -2.68
CA ASP A 68 -2.98 3.07 -3.32
C ASP A 68 -3.67 4.09 -2.40
N GLY A 69 -4.93 3.85 -2.05
CA GLY A 69 -5.75 4.80 -1.28
C GLY A 69 -5.42 4.96 0.21
N CYS A 70 -4.32 4.37 0.69
CA CYS A 70 -3.81 4.60 2.04
C CYS A 70 -2.30 4.83 2.00
N HIS A 71 -1.54 3.87 1.49
CA HIS A 71 -0.09 3.92 1.48
C HIS A 71 0.45 4.95 0.46
N HIS A 72 0.15 4.83 -0.84
CA HIS A 72 0.56 5.85 -1.82
C HIS A 72 -0.05 7.22 -1.52
N HIS A 73 -1.25 7.30 -0.91
CA HIS A 73 -1.83 8.58 -0.50
C HIS A 73 -0.96 9.31 0.54
N LYS A 74 -0.43 8.60 1.55
CA LYS A 74 0.54 9.16 2.50
C LYS A 74 1.80 9.66 1.78
N GLU A 75 2.22 8.95 0.74
CA GLU A 75 3.40 9.34 -0.03
C GLU A 75 3.15 10.56 -0.90
N GLU A 76 2.14 10.51 -1.76
CA GLU A 76 1.83 11.54 -2.74
C GLU A 76 1.42 12.86 -2.11
N ASP A 77 0.59 12.82 -1.05
CA ASP A 77 -0.04 14.01 -0.49
C ASP A 77 0.68 14.55 0.75
N GLU A 78 1.41 13.71 1.48
CA GLU A 78 2.09 14.12 2.73
C GLU A 78 3.62 14.08 2.58
N LEU A 79 4.21 12.92 2.23
CA LEU A 79 5.68 12.76 2.25
C LEU A 79 6.39 13.47 1.08
N PHE A 80 5.98 13.21 -0.16
CA PHE A 80 6.65 13.71 -1.36
C PHE A 80 6.70 15.24 -1.43
N PRO A 81 5.65 16.01 -1.05
CA PRO A 81 5.72 17.47 -1.02
C PRO A 81 6.77 17.99 -0.02
N VAL A 82 6.92 17.32 1.12
CA VAL A 82 7.93 17.68 2.13
C VAL A 82 9.33 17.33 1.63
N LEU A 83 9.52 16.16 1.01
CA LEU A 83 10.80 15.78 0.40
C LEU A 83 11.19 16.72 -0.75
N GLU A 84 10.23 17.16 -1.57
CA GLU A 84 10.45 18.15 -2.61
C GLU A 84 10.90 19.49 -2.03
N SER A 85 10.23 19.95 -0.97
CA SER A 85 10.61 21.17 -0.24
C SER A 85 11.99 21.06 0.43
N ALA A 86 12.40 19.85 0.81
CA ALA A 86 13.71 19.53 1.36
C ALA A 86 14.81 19.35 0.28
N GLY A 87 14.48 19.54 -0.99
CA GLY A 87 15.45 19.57 -2.10
C GLY A 87 15.58 18.28 -2.89
N ILE A 88 14.71 17.28 -2.67
CA ILE A 88 14.65 16.07 -3.51
C ILE A 88 13.78 16.38 -4.75
N PRO A 89 14.33 16.41 -5.96
CA PRO A 89 13.59 16.91 -7.11
C PRO A 89 12.46 15.97 -7.55
N ARG A 90 11.29 16.56 -7.84
CA ARG A 90 10.17 15.87 -8.48
C ARG A 90 10.46 15.53 -9.95
N VAL A 91 10.91 16.50 -10.73
CA VAL A 91 11.21 16.30 -12.16
C VAL A 91 12.64 15.77 -12.33
N GLY A 92 12.77 14.63 -13.02
CA GLY A 92 14.08 14.00 -13.26
C GLY A 92 14.73 13.40 -12.00
N GLY A 93 13.98 13.30 -10.90
CA GLY A 93 14.43 12.73 -9.64
C GLY A 93 13.59 11.52 -9.19
N PRO A 94 13.88 10.97 -8.00
CA PRO A 94 13.25 9.74 -7.52
C PRO A 94 11.74 9.89 -7.30
N ILE A 95 11.26 11.06 -6.84
CA ILE A 95 9.81 11.31 -6.62
C ILE A 95 9.03 11.16 -7.93
N GLY A 96 9.51 11.75 -9.03
CA GLY A 96 8.84 11.63 -10.33
C GLY A 96 8.81 10.19 -10.85
N CYS A 97 9.84 9.40 -10.55
CA CYS A 97 9.86 7.98 -10.87
C CYS A 97 8.79 7.20 -10.08
N MET A 98 8.63 7.48 -8.78
CA MET A 98 7.62 6.80 -7.94
C MET A 98 6.20 7.14 -8.42
N LEU A 99 5.90 8.42 -8.65
CA LEU A 99 4.61 8.88 -9.17
C LEU A 99 4.23 8.22 -10.51
N HIS A 100 5.19 8.09 -11.41
CA HIS A 100 4.95 7.41 -12.69
C HIS A 100 4.58 5.94 -12.50
N GLU A 101 5.22 5.27 -11.55
CA GLU A 101 4.95 3.87 -11.25
C GLU A 101 3.64 3.67 -10.49
N HIS A 102 3.23 4.61 -9.63
CA HIS A 102 1.90 4.60 -9.02
C HIS A 102 0.82 4.63 -10.12
N ASP A 103 0.96 5.53 -11.10
CA ASP A 103 0.03 5.65 -12.22
C ASP A 103 -0.02 4.38 -13.08
N GLU A 104 1.13 3.77 -13.36
CA GLU A 104 1.20 2.49 -14.07
C GLU A 104 0.57 1.35 -13.26
N GLY A 105 0.81 1.31 -11.95
CA GLY A 105 0.18 0.36 -11.03
C GLY A 105 -1.35 0.48 -11.04
N ARG A 106 -1.87 1.71 -10.95
CA ARG A 106 -3.32 2.01 -11.07
C ARG A 106 -3.87 1.52 -12.41
N ARG A 107 -3.11 1.63 -13.51
CA ARG A 107 -3.51 1.15 -14.85
C ARG A 107 -3.60 -0.37 -14.91
N LEU A 108 -2.62 -1.09 -14.36
CA LEU A 108 -2.62 -2.55 -14.31
C LEU A 108 -3.77 -3.10 -13.46
N ILE A 109 -4.07 -2.45 -12.33
CA ILE A 109 -5.22 -2.78 -11.48
C ILE A 109 -6.55 -2.61 -12.23
N ARG A 110 -6.74 -1.50 -12.95
CA ARG A 110 -7.94 -1.32 -13.81
C ARG A 110 -8.03 -2.41 -14.88
N ARG A 111 -6.92 -2.74 -15.53
CA ARG A 111 -6.88 -3.77 -16.57
C ARG A 111 -7.29 -5.15 -16.05
N MET A 112 -6.86 -5.52 -14.84
CA MET A 112 -7.30 -6.76 -14.19
C MET A 112 -8.80 -6.75 -13.94
N GLU A 113 -9.34 -5.67 -13.37
CA GLU A 113 -10.77 -5.57 -13.06
C GLU A 113 -11.65 -5.67 -14.31
N GLU A 114 -11.32 -4.93 -15.37
CA GLU A 114 -12.08 -4.88 -16.63
C GLU A 114 -12.27 -6.26 -17.28
N HIS A 115 -11.34 -7.19 -17.03
CA HIS A 115 -11.34 -8.53 -17.63
C HIS A 115 -11.74 -9.63 -16.64
N LEU A 116 -11.91 -9.31 -15.36
CA LEU A 116 -12.08 -10.29 -14.29
C LEU A 116 -13.34 -11.15 -14.49
N ASP A 117 -14.45 -10.54 -14.86
CA ASP A 117 -15.71 -11.26 -15.06
C ASP A 117 -15.60 -12.29 -16.20
N ALA A 118 -15.11 -11.87 -17.36
CA ALA A 118 -14.92 -12.75 -18.52
C ALA A 118 -13.89 -13.86 -18.25
N ALA A 119 -12.78 -13.54 -17.57
CA ALA A 119 -11.78 -14.51 -17.16
C ALA A 119 -12.38 -15.59 -16.25
N SER A 120 -13.19 -15.20 -15.27
CA SER A 120 -13.84 -16.12 -14.34
C SER A 120 -14.88 -17.03 -15.00
N GLN A 121 -15.44 -16.60 -16.14
CA GLN A 121 -16.35 -17.40 -16.98
C GLN A 121 -15.61 -18.34 -17.93
N GLY A 122 -14.26 -18.32 -17.93
CA GLY A 122 -13.41 -19.19 -18.73
C GLY A 122 -13.12 -18.67 -20.13
N GLU A 123 -13.27 -17.36 -20.39
CA GLU A 123 -12.84 -16.77 -21.66
C GLU A 123 -11.30 -16.73 -21.72
N PRO A 124 -10.65 -17.43 -22.67
CA PRO A 124 -9.20 -17.62 -22.65
C PRO A 124 -8.37 -16.32 -22.79
N ARG A 125 -8.85 -15.34 -23.56
CA ARG A 125 -8.11 -14.07 -23.73
C ARG A 125 -8.16 -13.23 -22.46
N ALA A 126 -9.31 -13.13 -21.83
CA ALA A 126 -9.51 -12.43 -20.57
C ALA A 126 -8.70 -13.07 -19.44
N ASP A 127 -8.68 -14.41 -19.36
CA ASP A 127 -7.83 -15.13 -18.40
C ASP A 127 -6.35 -14.78 -18.59
N ALA A 128 -5.86 -14.81 -19.83
CA ALA A 128 -4.48 -14.41 -20.14
C ALA A 128 -4.20 -12.94 -19.78
N VAL A 129 -5.15 -12.03 -20.01
CA VAL A 129 -5.02 -10.61 -19.65
C VAL A 129 -4.95 -10.42 -18.14
N VAL A 130 -5.83 -11.05 -17.35
CA VAL A 130 -5.82 -10.94 -15.88
C VAL A 130 -4.50 -11.47 -15.33
N ARG A 131 -4.03 -12.63 -15.80
CA ARG A 131 -2.76 -13.23 -15.35
C ARG A 131 -1.54 -12.38 -15.69
N SER A 132 -1.49 -11.87 -16.93
CA SER A 132 -0.41 -10.98 -17.35
C SER A 132 -0.41 -9.69 -16.54
N ALA A 133 -1.57 -9.03 -16.39
CA ALA A 133 -1.64 -7.78 -15.64
C ALA A 133 -1.33 -7.96 -14.14
N ALA A 134 -1.69 -9.10 -13.54
CA ALA A 134 -1.31 -9.45 -12.18
C ALA A 134 0.21 -9.64 -12.04
N ALA A 135 0.84 -10.36 -12.97
CA ALA A 135 2.28 -10.57 -12.97
C ALA A 135 3.05 -9.26 -13.20
N ASP A 136 2.61 -8.44 -14.15
CA ASP A 136 3.20 -7.13 -14.43
C ASP A 136 3.07 -6.20 -13.20
N TYR A 137 1.92 -6.23 -12.52
CA TYR A 137 1.69 -5.44 -11.31
C TYR A 137 2.57 -5.89 -10.14
N ALA A 138 2.67 -7.21 -9.91
CA ALA A 138 3.53 -7.75 -8.86
C ALA A 138 5.01 -7.43 -9.11
N HIS A 139 5.47 -7.55 -10.35
CA HIS A 139 6.83 -7.17 -10.74
C HIS A 139 7.07 -5.68 -10.50
N LEU A 140 6.20 -4.81 -11.03
CA LEU A 140 6.30 -3.37 -10.86
C LEU A 140 6.41 -2.99 -9.38
N LEU A 141 5.48 -3.50 -8.55
CA LEU A 141 5.39 -3.08 -7.16
C LEU A 141 6.56 -3.57 -6.31
N ARG A 142 7.14 -4.75 -6.60
CA ARG A 142 8.35 -5.21 -5.90
C ARG A 142 9.56 -4.35 -6.22
N PHE A 143 9.74 -3.96 -7.48
CA PHE A 143 10.82 -3.06 -7.87
C PHE A 143 10.61 -1.64 -7.33
N HIS A 144 9.36 -1.20 -7.29
CA HIS A 144 8.95 0.05 -6.69
C HIS A 144 9.31 0.10 -5.19
N ILE A 145 8.79 -0.84 -4.41
CA ILE A 145 9.07 -1.02 -2.97
C ILE A 145 10.57 -1.07 -2.70
N GLN A 146 11.34 -1.80 -3.53
CA GLN A 146 12.79 -1.87 -3.36
C GLN A 146 13.45 -0.49 -3.48
N LYS A 147 13.06 0.32 -4.47
CA LYS A 147 13.62 1.66 -4.66
C LYS A 147 13.25 2.59 -3.52
N GLU A 148 12.03 2.48 -3.00
CA GLU A 148 11.62 3.28 -1.86
C GLU A 148 12.39 2.91 -0.60
N ASP A 149 12.35 1.64 -0.20
CA ASP A 149 13.01 1.14 1.01
C ASP A 149 14.52 1.39 1.03
N THR A 150 15.17 1.29 -0.13
CA THR A 150 16.63 1.30 -0.19
C THR A 150 17.23 2.62 -0.67
N ILE A 151 16.44 3.48 -1.33
CA ILE A 151 16.91 4.75 -1.88
C ILE A 151 16.08 5.90 -1.31
N LEU A 152 14.79 5.99 -1.64
CA LEU A 152 13.99 7.19 -1.35
C LEU A 152 13.81 7.40 0.16
N PHE A 153 13.47 6.35 0.93
CA PHE A 153 13.27 6.45 2.36
C PHE A 153 14.57 6.71 3.12
N ARG A 154 15.71 6.20 2.61
CA ARG A 154 17.02 6.56 3.18
C ARG A 154 17.36 8.03 2.94
N MET A 155 17.00 8.57 1.77
CA MET A 155 17.15 10.00 1.51
C MET A 155 16.21 10.82 2.41
N ALA A 156 14.96 10.38 2.59
CA ALA A 156 14.00 10.99 3.50
C ALA A 156 14.54 11.07 4.93
N ASP A 157 15.05 9.96 5.48
CA ASP A 157 15.61 9.92 6.83
C ASP A 157 16.88 10.79 7.01
N GLN A 158 17.55 11.16 5.92
CA GLN A 158 18.70 12.07 5.95
C GLN A 158 18.31 13.55 5.91
N VAL A 159 17.18 13.88 5.26
CA VAL A 159 16.76 15.27 5.04
C VAL A 159 15.69 15.73 6.02
N LEU A 160 14.93 14.82 6.62
CA LEU A 160 13.89 15.12 7.59
C LEU A 160 14.45 15.08 9.01
N GLY A 161 14.38 16.20 9.73
CA GLY A 161 14.74 16.29 11.14
C GLY A 161 13.66 15.71 12.05
N GLU A 162 13.90 15.76 13.36
CA GLU A 162 12.97 15.22 14.37
C GLU A 162 11.59 15.90 14.33
N GLU A 163 11.55 17.20 14.05
CA GLU A 163 10.30 17.96 13.94
C GLU A 163 9.51 17.58 12.69
N GLU A 164 10.15 17.49 11.52
CA GLU A 164 9.48 17.03 10.31
C GLU A 164 8.97 15.59 10.44
N GLN A 165 9.75 14.69 11.04
CA GLN A 165 9.33 13.31 11.32
C GLN A 165 8.10 13.28 12.24
N ARG A 166 8.07 14.09 13.31
CA ARG A 166 6.91 14.20 14.20
C ARG A 166 5.67 14.70 13.45
N LEU A 167 5.81 15.76 12.66
CA LEU A 167 4.70 16.32 11.87
C LEU A 167 4.19 15.32 10.83
N MET A 168 5.09 14.52 10.23
CA MET A 168 4.73 13.48 9.27
C MET A 168 3.93 12.35 9.91
N LEU A 169 4.31 11.91 11.12
CA LEU A 169 3.54 10.91 11.86
C LEU A 169 2.12 11.41 12.16
N GLU A 170 1.98 12.67 12.58
CA GLU A 170 0.67 13.29 12.78
C GLU A 170 -0.13 13.40 11.48
N ALA A 171 0.54 13.67 10.35
CA ALA A 171 -0.09 13.71 9.04
C ALA A 171 -0.60 12.35 8.60
N PHE A 172 0.19 11.29 8.76
CA PHE A 172 -0.22 9.92 8.44
C PHE A 172 -1.40 9.48 9.30
N ASP A 173 -1.38 9.79 10.60
CA ASP A 173 -2.51 9.50 11.49
C ASP A 173 -3.78 10.23 11.01
N ARG A 174 -3.68 11.51 10.65
CA ARG A 174 -4.82 12.24 10.07
C ARG A 174 -5.30 11.61 8.77
N ALA A 175 -4.40 11.26 7.84
CA ALA A 175 -4.76 10.67 6.55
C ALA A 175 -5.53 9.35 6.71
N GLU A 176 -5.19 8.54 7.71
CA GLU A 176 -5.94 7.32 8.02
C GLU A 176 -7.34 7.59 8.61
N HIS A 177 -7.51 8.70 9.33
CA HIS A 177 -8.76 9.05 10.00
C HIS A 177 -9.66 10.02 9.20
N HIS A 178 -9.15 10.66 8.14
CA HIS A 178 -9.80 11.77 7.41
C HIS A 178 -11.15 11.39 6.75
N ASN A 179 -11.44 10.09 6.60
CA ASN A 179 -12.70 9.60 6.02
C ASN A 179 -13.70 9.04 7.05
N GLY A 180 -13.47 9.26 8.35
CA GLY A 180 -14.40 8.81 9.42
C GLY A 180 -14.45 7.29 9.61
N ASP A 181 -13.55 6.55 8.97
CA ASP A 181 -13.49 5.10 9.00
C ASP A 181 -12.22 4.63 9.71
N ALA A 182 -12.14 4.89 11.02
CA ALA A 182 -11.02 4.50 11.88
C ALA A 182 -10.73 2.98 11.90
N GLY A 183 -11.59 2.16 11.29
CA GLY A 183 -11.38 0.72 11.13
C GLY A 183 -10.82 0.32 9.76
N LYS A 184 -10.67 1.24 8.80
CA LYS A 184 -10.31 0.90 7.41
C LYS A 184 -8.98 0.16 7.33
N HIS A 185 -7.93 0.69 7.97
CA HIS A 185 -6.59 0.09 7.97
C HIS A 185 -6.64 -1.35 8.52
N GLU A 186 -7.19 -1.53 9.72
CA GLU A 186 -7.32 -2.84 10.38
C GLU A 186 -8.14 -3.85 9.56
N ARG A 187 -9.19 -3.40 8.85
CA ARG A 187 -9.95 -4.29 7.96
C ARG A 187 -9.11 -4.81 6.80
N TYR A 188 -8.25 -3.97 6.21
CA TYR A 188 -7.37 -4.40 5.12
C TYR A 188 -6.22 -5.29 5.60
N LEU A 189 -5.71 -5.09 6.83
CA LEU A 189 -4.77 -6.04 7.42
C LEU A 189 -5.40 -7.43 7.58
N LYS A 190 -6.66 -7.50 8.03
CA LYS A 190 -7.42 -8.76 8.10
C LYS A 190 -7.70 -9.36 6.73
N LEU A 191 -7.97 -8.52 5.73
CA LEU A 191 -8.16 -8.98 4.35
C LEU A 191 -6.86 -9.57 3.77
N ALA A 192 -5.72 -8.93 4.02
CA ALA A 192 -4.41 -9.44 3.62
C ALA A 192 -4.12 -10.80 4.24
N GLU A 193 -4.36 -10.95 5.55
CA GLU A 193 -4.18 -12.23 6.24
C GLU A 193 -5.11 -13.31 5.66
N LYS A 194 -6.39 -12.99 5.43
CA LYS A 194 -7.36 -13.90 4.81
C LYS A 194 -6.90 -14.36 3.42
N LEU A 195 -6.48 -13.43 2.56
CA LEU A 195 -6.00 -13.74 1.21
C LEU A 195 -4.76 -14.65 1.25
N HIS A 196 -3.81 -14.35 2.13
CA HIS A 196 -2.62 -15.17 2.32
C HIS A 196 -2.95 -16.59 2.80
N GLN A 197 -3.85 -16.73 3.77
CA GLN A 197 -4.33 -18.03 4.24
C GLN A 197 -5.06 -18.81 3.14
N GLU A 198 -5.90 -18.16 2.34
CA GLU A 198 -6.60 -18.81 1.21
C GLU A 198 -5.66 -19.29 0.08
N ALA A 199 -4.48 -18.67 -0.05
CA ALA A 199 -3.47 -19.04 -1.04
C ALA A 199 -2.51 -20.14 -0.56
N PHE A 200 -2.11 -20.11 0.72
CA PHE A 200 -1.05 -20.98 1.26
C PHE A 200 -1.50 -21.96 2.35
N GLY A 201 -2.69 -21.79 2.93
CA GLY A 201 -3.19 -22.57 4.07
C GLY A 201 -3.85 -23.92 3.73
N GLY A 202 -3.52 -24.49 2.57
CA GLY A 202 -3.99 -25.81 2.11
C GLY A 202 -2.93 -26.88 2.23
#